data_AF-A0A7K3NPI4-F1
#
_entry.id   AF-A0A7K3NPI4-F1
#
_cell.length_a   1.000
_cell.length_b   1.000
_cell.length_c   1.000
_cell.angle_alpha   90.00
_cell.angle_beta   90.00
_cell.angle_gamma   90.00
#
_symmetry.space_group_name_H-M   'P 1'
#
loop_
_entity.id
_entity.type
_entity.pdbx_description
1 polymer ?
#
loop_
_entity_poly.entity_id
_entity_poly.type
_entity_poly.pdbx_seq_one_letter_code
_entity_poly.pdbx_strand_id
1 'polypeptide(L)'
;MNHMPRISLRNSRTRLPKMNKNRLLLLFSFVLFSVAAYFVIDHLTDDSLAVKLKKTTAFVEEVHEQKNVLTIVTSQGFFVVDPGLQSEKFKNISEFFKKAMQDGSPVRIDYKDVGTDKVIENVFYRAESNKFGKINSLK
;
A
#
# COMPACT_ATOMS: atom_id res chain seq x y z
N MET A 1 42.06 19.16 77.52
CA MET A 1 42.57 18.56 76.27
C MET A 1 41.40 17.89 75.56
N ASN A 2 41.13 18.29 74.33
CA ASN A 2 39.90 18.00 73.60
C ASN A 2 39.83 16.54 73.14
N HIS A 3 38.76 15.83 73.50
CA HIS A 3 38.40 14.56 72.86
C HIS A 3 37.62 14.84 71.57
N MET A 4 38.27 14.68 70.42
CA MET A 4 37.57 14.58 69.14
C MET A 4 37.07 13.13 68.93
N PRO A 5 35.80 12.91 68.58
CA PRO A 5 35.35 11.61 68.10
C PRO A 5 35.84 11.39 66.67
N ARG A 6 36.54 10.28 66.42
CA ARG A 6 36.83 9.80 65.06
C ARG A 6 35.52 9.40 64.40
N ILE A 7 35.08 10.19 63.43
CA ILE A 7 34.00 9.84 62.51
C ILE A 7 34.47 8.62 61.71
N SER A 8 33.81 7.46 61.90
CA SER A 8 34.04 6.32 61.03
C SER A 8 33.28 6.56 59.73
N LEU A 9 34.02 6.72 58.63
CA LEU A 9 33.46 6.74 57.28
C LEU A 9 32.92 5.34 56.98
N ARG A 10 31.65 5.13 57.29
CA ARG A 10 30.91 3.94 56.88
C ARG A 10 30.77 4.03 55.36
N ASN A 11 31.69 3.36 54.65
CA ASN A 11 31.61 3.17 53.20
C ASN A 11 30.23 2.62 52.82
N SER A 12 29.36 3.48 52.31
CA SER A 12 28.09 3.09 51.72
C SER A 12 28.41 2.44 50.37
N ARG A 13 28.73 1.14 50.39
CA ARG A 13 28.69 0.32 49.17
C ARG A 13 27.26 0.37 48.64
N THR A 14 27.05 1.17 47.60
CA THR A 14 25.84 1.14 46.78
C THR A 14 25.67 -0.28 46.27
N ARG A 15 24.73 -1.03 46.86
CA ARG A 15 24.35 -2.34 46.34
C ARG A 15 23.62 -2.08 45.03
N LEU A 16 24.33 -2.20 43.90
CA LEU A 16 23.69 -2.36 42.61
C LEU A 16 22.70 -3.53 42.75
N PRO A 17 21.41 -3.36 42.39
CA PRO A 17 20.44 -4.43 42.51
C PRO A 17 20.94 -5.61 41.68
N LYS A 18 21.17 -6.74 42.36
CA LYS A 18 21.65 -7.97 41.72
C LYS A 18 20.54 -8.45 40.80
N MET A 19 20.63 -8.12 39.51
CA MET A 19 19.65 -8.54 38.51
C MET A 19 19.53 -10.06 38.56
N ASN A 20 18.34 -10.52 38.92
CA ASN A 20 18.06 -11.94 39.02
C ASN A 20 18.11 -12.54 37.61
N LYS A 21 18.85 -13.63 37.40
CA LYS A 21 19.07 -14.22 36.06
C LYS A 21 17.75 -14.50 35.32
N ASN A 22 16.70 -14.85 36.06
CA ASN A 22 15.35 -15.08 35.54
C ASN A 22 14.71 -13.80 34.98
N ARG A 23 14.98 -12.64 35.58
CA ARG A 23 14.50 -11.33 35.11
C ARG A 23 15.19 -10.91 33.81
N LEU A 24 16.47 -11.24 33.67
CA LEU A 24 17.23 -11.01 32.45
C LEU A 24 16.73 -11.93 31.32
N LEU A 25 16.47 -13.21 31.63
CA LEU A 25 15.91 -14.17 30.68
C LEU A 25 14.51 -13.74 30.19
N LEU A 26 13.67 -13.24 31.10
CA LEU A 26 12.35 -12.68 30.77
C LEU A 26 12.45 -11.47 29.85
N LEU A 27 13.40 -10.57 30.10
CA LEU A 27 13.64 -9.42 29.24
C LEU A 27 14.06 -9.86 27.83
N PHE A 28 14.99 -10.81 27.73
CA PHE A 28 15.43 -11.35 26.44
C PHE A 28 14.30 -12.05 25.70
N SER A 29 13.49 -12.84 26.40
CA SER A 29 12.32 -13.51 25.81
C SER A 29 11.28 -12.50 25.31
N PHE A 30 11.05 -11.41 26.05
CA PHE A 30 10.13 -10.35 25.63
C PHE A 30 10.64 -9.60 24.39
N VAL A 31 11.94 -9.30 24.33
CA VAL A 31 12.55 -8.67 23.16
C VAL A 31 12.50 -9.60 21.94
N LEU A 32 12.85 -10.88 22.10
CA LEU A 32 12.75 -11.88 21.03
C LEU A 32 11.31 -12.02 20.52
N PHE A 33 10.33 -12.05 21.44
CA PHE A 33 8.92 -12.11 21.07
C PHE A 33 8.48 -10.85 20.31
N SER A 34 8.91 -9.67 20.75
CA SER A 34 8.59 -8.39 20.09
C SER A 34 9.18 -8.31 18.68
N VAL A 35 10.42 -8.77 18.51
CA VAL A 35 11.08 -8.82 17.20
C VAL A 35 10.38 -9.84 16.29
N ALA A 36 10.07 -11.03 16.80
CA ALA A 36 9.32 -12.04 16.04
C ALA A 36 7.92 -11.53 15.64
N ALA A 37 7.21 -10.86 16.55
CA ALA A 37 5.91 -10.26 16.27
C ALA A 37 6.02 -9.14 15.21
N TYR A 38 7.07 -8.31 15.26
CA TYR A 38 7.34 -7.30 14.25
C TYR A 38 7.55 -7.95 12.87
N PHE A 39 8.39 -8.98 12.76
CA PHE A 39 8.61 -9.70 11.50
C PHE A 39 7.35 -10.40 10.98
N VAL A 40 6.53 -10.98 11.86
CA VAL A 40 5.26 -11.60 11.47
C VAL A 40 4.26 -10.55 10.98
N ILE A 41 4.15 -9.41 11.67
CA ILE A 41 3.28 -8.31 11.23
C ILE A 41 3.79 -7.77 9.90
N ASP A 42 5.08 -7.46 9.77
CA ASP A 42 5.68 -6.94 8.54
C ASP A 42 5.44 -7.90 7.35
N HIS A 43 5.68 -9.20 7.54
CA HIS A 43 5.42 -10.22 6.52
C HIS A 43 3.93 -10.36 6.16
N LEU A 44 3.02 -10.26 7.13
CA LEU A 44 1.57 -10.26 6.86
C LEU A 44 1.11 -8.96 6.20
N THR A 45 1.76 -7.84 6.49
CA THR A 45 1.39 -6.52 5.97
C THR A 45 1.89 -6.35 4.54
N ASP A 46 3.08 -6.84 4.20
CA ASP A 46 3.63 -6.83 2.84
C ASP A 46 2.80 -7.68 1.86
N ASP A 47 2.30 -8.85 2.28
CA ASP A 47 1.38 -9.65 1.45
C ASP A 47 0.02 -8.96 1.24
N SER A 48 -0.40 -8.09 2.17
CA SER A 48 -1.64 -7.29 2.05
C SER A 48 -1.47 -5.99 1.24
N LEU A 49 -0.26 -5.42 1.22
CA LEU A 49 0.07 -4.16 0.55
C LEU A 49 0.69 -4.33 -0.84
N ALA A 50 1.14 -5.54 -1.19
CA ALA A 50 1.54 -5.90 -2.54
C ALA A 50 0.30 -5.98 -3.44
N VAL A 51 -0.29 -4.83 -3.76
CA VAL A 51 -1.48 -4.79 -4.58
C VAL A 51 -1.12 -5.22 -6.00
N LYS A 52 -1.40 -6.49 -6.28
CA LYS A 52 -1.06 -7.17 -7.52
C LYS A 52 -1.82 -6.53 -8.67
N LEU A 53 -1.08 -5.90 -9.59
CA LEU A 53 -1.65 -5.42 -10.85
C LEU A 53 -2.25 -6.61 -11.62
N LYS A 54 -3.55 -6.53 -11.86
CA LYS A 54 -4.29 -7.47 -12.70
C LYS A 54 -4.30 -6.97 -14.13
N LYS A 55 -4.49 -7.90 -15.07
CA LYS A 55 -4.55 -7.62 -16.50
C LYS A 55 -5.80 -8.28 -17.06
N THR A 56 -6.54 -7.57 -17.87
CA THR A 56 -7.68 -8.12 -18.61
C THR A 56 -7.68 -7.62 -20.04
N THR A 57 -8.39 -8.31 -20.93
CA THR A 57 -8.67 -7.85 -22.28
C THR A 57 -10.18 -7.77 -22.41
N ALA A 58 -10.70 -6.60 -22.76
CA ALA A 58 -12.14 -6.35 -22.80
C ALA A 58 -12.52 -5.46 -23.99
N PHE A 59 -13.77 -5.60 -24.44
CA PHE A 59 -14.39 -4.62 -25.32
C PHE A 59 -14.97 -3.48 -24.48
N VAL A 60 -14.76 -2.25 -24.96
CA VAL A 60 -15.29 -1.03 -24.35
C VAL A 60 -16.71 -0.84 -24.86
N GLU A 61 -17.66 -0.76 -23.94
CA GLU A 61 -19.08 -0.62 -24.25
C GLU A 61 -19.51 0.83 -24.11
N GLU A 62 -19.10 1.49 -23.03
CA GLU A 62 -19.43 2.90 -22.76
C GLU A 62 -18.27 3.64 -22.08
N VAL A 63 -18.20 4.95 -22.32
CA VAL A 63 -17.22 5.84 -21.69
C VAL A 63 -17.95 7.07 -21.15
N HIS A 64 -18.03 7.20 -19.83
CA HIS A 64 -18.70 8.29 -19.12
C HIS A 64 -17.66 9.24 -18.51
N GLU A 65 -17.83 10.53 -18.76
CA GLU A 65 -16.93 11.58 -18.27
C GLU A 65 -17.76 12.58 -17.46
N GLN A 66 -17.64 12.54 -16.13
CA GLN A 66 -18.38 13.44 -15.23
C GLN A 66 -17.47 13.99 -14.14
N LYS A 67 -17.44 15.33 -13.98
CA LYS A 67 -16.71 16.00 -12.88
C LYS A 67 -15.26 15.50 -12.71
N ASN A 68 -14.53 15.37 -13.81
CA ASN A 68 -13.15 14.82 -13.88
C ASN A 68 -13.00 13.34 -13.51
N VAL A 69 -14.09 12.58 -13.40
CA VAL A 69 -14.06 11.12 -13.25
C VAL A 69 -14.34 10.50 -14.62
N LEU A 70 -13.47 9.60 -15.07
CA LEU A 70 -13.68 8.80 -16.28
C LEU A 70 -14.09 7.39 -15.87
N THR A 71 -15.30 6.99 -16.24
CA THR A 71 -15.79 5.63 -16.05
C THR A 71 -15.83 4.93 -17.39
N ILE A 72 -15.16 3.78 -17.48
CA ILE A 72 -15.08 2.96 -18.68
C ILE A 72 -15.84 1.67 -18.39
N VAL A 73 -16.98 1.50 -19.04
CA VAL A 73 -17.76 0.26 -18.96
C VAL A 73 -17.26 -0.69 -20.03
N THR A 74 -16.99 -1.92 -19.63
CA THR A 74 -16.49 -2.96 -20.53
C THR A 74 -17.23 -4.27 -20.31
N SER A 75 -17.13 -5.17 -21.28
CA SER A 75 -17.57 -6.57 -21.17
C SER A 75 -17.04 -7.35 -19.95
N GLN A 76 -16.03 -6.84 -19.24
CA GLN A 76 -15.42 -7.47 -18.06
C GLN A 76 -15.71 -6.72 -16.75
N GLY A 77 -16.46 -5.63 -16.80
CA GLY A 77 -16.77 -4.76 -15.65
C GLY A 77 -16.48 -3.30 -15.93
N PHE A 78 -16.59 -2.47 -14.88
CA PHE A 78 -16.34 -1.03 -14.95
C PHE A 78 -14.94 -0.69 -14.41
N PHE A 79 -14.32 0.31 -15.01
CA PHE A 79 -13.03 0.88 -14.61
C PHE A 79 -13.22 2.35 -14.33
N VAL A 80 -12.69 2.83 -13.20
CA VAL A 80 -12.82 4.22 -12.80
C VAL A 80 -11.44 4.85 -12.76
N VAL A 81 -11.32 6.03 -13.37
CA VAL A 81 -10.11 6.83 -13.35
C VAL A 81 -10.36 8.07 -12.49
N ASP A 82 -9.55 8.19 -11.44
CA ASP A 82 -9.70 9.14 -10.34
C ASP A 82 -9.61 10.62 -10.78
N PRO A 83 -10.31 11.57 -10.11
CA PRO A 83 -10.40 12.96 -10.51
C PRO A 83 -9.21 13.84 -10.11
N GLY A 84 -8.19 13.28 -9.44
CA GLY A 84 -6.94 13.97 -9.12
C GLY A 84 -6.05 14.27 -10.33
N LEU A 85 -6.51 13.96 -11.54
CA LEU A 85 -5.69 13.91 -12.74
C LEU A 85 -5.89 15.13 -13.64
N GLN A 86 -4.80 15.90 -13.79
CA GLN A 86 -4.82 17.12 -14.57
C GLN A 86 -5.03 16.86 -16.08
N SER A 87 -5.64 17.85 -16.73
CA SER A 87 -6.56 17.74 -17.86
C SER A 87 -6.05 17.07 -19.15
N GLU A 88 -4.75 17.11 -19.44
CA GLU A 88 -4.23 16.61 -20.72
C GLU A 88 -4.16 15.09 -20.77
N LYS A 89 -3.67 14.45 -19.71
CA LYS A 89 -3.56 12.98 -19.68
C LYS A 89 -4.95 12.35 -19.58
N PHE A 90 -5.86 12.98 -18.84
CA PHE A 90 -7.24 12.54 -18.71
C PHE A 90 -7.97 12.55 -20.05
N LYS A 91 -7.81 13.64 -20.83
CA LYS A 91 -8.38 13.76 -22.18
C LYS A 91 -7.82 12.70 -23.14
N ASN A 92 -6.51 12.46 -23.11
CA ASN A 92 -5.87 11.44 -23.94
C ASN A 92 -6.40 10.02 -23.66
N ILE A 93 -6.70 9.71 -22.40
CA ILE A 93 -7.25 8.42 -22.00
C ILE A 93 -8.73 8.31 -22.42
N SER A 94 -9.53 9.34 -22.17
CA SER A 94 -10.93 9.41 -22.62
C SER A 94 -11.04 9.21 -24.14
N GLU A 95 -10.21 9.91 -24.93
CA GLU A 95 -10.18 9.77 -26.38
C GLU A 95 -9.73 8.38 -26.85
N PHE A 96 -8.74 7.77 -26.19
CA PHE A 96 -8.30 6.42 -26.52
C PHE A 96 -9.43 5.40 -26.38
N PHE A 97 -10.16 5.43 -25.24
CA PHE A 97 -11.24 4.48 -24.99
C PHE A 97 -12.46 4.75 -25.88
N LYS A 98 -12.79 6.02 -26.18
CA LYS A 98 -13.83 6.38 -27.15
C LYS A 98 -13.49 5.87 -28.56
N LYS A 99 -12.23 6.00 -29.00
CA LYS A 99 -11.77 5.45 -30.28
C LYS A 99 -11.86 3.92 -30.29
N ALA A 100 -11.38 3.26 -29.24
CA ALA A 100 -11.46 1.80 -29.13
C ALA A 100 -12.90 1.27 -29.17
N MET A 101 -13.84 1.97 -28.52
CA MET A 101 -15.27 1.71 -28.55
C MET A 101 -15.84 1.83 -29.98
N GLN A 102 -15.57 2.96 -30.66
CA GLN A 102 -16.04 3.20 -32.03
C GLN A 102 -15.52 2.16 -33.04
N ASP A 103 -14.27 1.75 -32.87
CA ASP A 103 -13.61 0.78 -33.75
C ASP A 103 -13.88 -0.68 -33.39
N GLY A 104 -14.66 -0.93 -32.32
CA GLY A 104 -14.94 -2.28 -31.79
C GLY A 104 -13.70 -3.08 -31.43
N SER A 105 -12.61 -2.39 -31.06
CA SER A 105 -11.30 -3.02 -30.88
C SER A 105 -11.09 -3.46 -29.44
N PRO A 106 -10.60 -4.68 -29.19
CA PRO A 106 -10.32 -5.14 -27.84
C PRO A 106 -9.20 -4.30 -27.24
N VAL A 107 -9.36 -3.95 -25.96
CA VAL A 107 -8.37 -3.20 -25.18
C VAL A 107 -7.84 -4.09 -24.08
N ARG A 108 -6.52 -4.22 -24.01
CA ARG A 108 -5.85 -4.81 -22.86
C ARG A 108 -5.72 -3.76 -21.78
N ILE A 109 -6.28 -4.01 -20.60
CA ILE A 109 -6.33 -3.10 -19.47
C ILE A 109 -5.55 -3.71 -18.30
N ASP A 110 -4.50 -3.03 -17.85
CA ASP A 110 -3.82 -3.31 -16.59
C ASP A 110 -4.48 -2.45 -15.50
N TYR A 111 -4.88 -3.07 -14.39
CA TYR A 111 -5.63 -2.41 -13.32
C TYR A 111 -5.26 -2.91 -11.93
N LYS A 112 -5.70 -2.17 -10.92
CA LYS A 112 -5.60 -2.52 -9.50
C LYS A 112 -6.99 -2.50 -8.89
N ASP A 113 -7.38 -3.57 -8.18
CA ASP A 113 -8.62 -3.55 -7.41
C ASP A 113 -8.45 -2.60 -6.23
N VAL A 114 -9.38 -1.66 -6.09
CA VAL A 114 -9.47 -0.79 -4.92
C VAL A 114 -10.84 -1.06 -4.28
N GLY A 115 -10.87 -1.90 -3.23
CA GLY A 115 -12.10 -2.15 -2.47
C GLY A 115 -12.23 -3.56 -1.89
N THR A 116 -13.02 -3.70 -0.83
CA THR A 116 -13.31 -4.97 -0.13
C THR A 116 -14.65 -5.59 -0.51
N ASP A 117 -15.59 -4.83 -1.09
CA ASP A 117 -16.98 -5.26 -1.26
C ASP A 117 -17.50 -5.00 -2.66
N LYS A 118 -17.49 -6.04 -3.53
CA LYS A 118 -18.30 -6.27 -4.76
C LYS A 118 -18.51 -5.14 -5.79
N VAL A 119 -18.06 -3.93 -5.52
CA VAL A 119 -17.92 -2.79 -6.41
C VAL A 119 -16.44 -2.81 -6.77
N ILE A 120 -16.13 -3.48 -7.88
CA ILE A 120 -14.77 -3.64 -8.35
C ILE A 120 -14.36 -2.29 -8.97
N GLU A 121 -13.98 -1.32 -8.15
CA GLU A 121 -13.39 -0.06 -8.61
C GLU A 121 -11.96 -0.35 -9.06
N ASN A 122 -11.82 -0.64 -10.35
CA ASN A 122 -10.54 -0.90 -10.96
C ASN A 122 -9.87 0.41 -11.37
N VAL A 123 -8.73 0.72 -10.74
CA VAL A 123 -7.91 1.86 -11.13
C VAL A 123 -7.09 1.48 -12.34
N PHE A 124 -7.28 2.24 -13.42
CA PHE A 124 -6.61 2.04 -14.70
C PHE A 124 -5.12 2.40 -14.64
N TYR A 125 -4.25 1.40 -14.91
CA TYR A 125 -2.80 1.60 -14.95
C TYR A 125 -2.20 1.56 -16.37
N ARG A 126 -2.78 0.84 -17.33
CA ARG A 126 -2.26 0.86 -18.71
C ARG A 126 -3.29 0.31 -19.64
N ALA A 127 -3.43 0.89 -20.82
CA ALA A 127 -4.20 0.30 -21.91
C ALA A 127 -3.32 0.10 -23.12
N GLU A 128 -3.64 -0.95 -23.86
CA GLU A 128 -3.05 -1.21 -25.16
C GLU A 128 -4.10 -1.77 -26.11
N SER A 129 -4.11 -1.24 -27.32
CA SER A 129 -4.89 -1.77 -28.44
C SER A 129 -3.95 -1.98 -29.62
N ASN A 130 -4.14 -3.08 -30.35
CA ASN A 130 -3.35 -3.37 -31.55
C ASN A 130 -3.45 -2.27 -32.62
N LYS A 131 -4.53 -1.48 -32.61
CA LYS A 131 -4.74 -0.39 -33.58
C LYS A 131 -4.23 0.97 -33.10
N PHE A 132 -4.39 1.27 -31.81
CA PHE A 132 -4.15 2.62 -31.26
C PHE A 132 -2.85 2.72 -30.45
N GLY A 133 -2.15 1.59 -30.28
CA GLY A 133 -0.94 1.52 -29.48
C GLY A 133 -1.23 1.52 -27.98
N LYS A 134 -0.23 1.94 -27.21
CA LYS A 134 -0.21 1.90 -25.75
C LYS A 134 -0.41 3.28 -25.16
N ILE A 135 -1.24 3.39 -24.13
CA ILE A 135 -1.28 4.57 -23.24
C ILE A 135 -0.83 4.17 -21.82
N ASN A 136 0.14 4.90 -21.30
CA ASN A 136 0.69 4.69 -19.95
C ASN A 136 -0.26 5.26 -18.89
N SER A 137 -0.19 4.67 -17.70
CA SER A 137 -0.90 5.14 -16.51
C SER A 137 -0.68 6.60 -16.23
N LEU A 138 -1.73 7.12 -15.63
CA LEU A 138 -1.71 8.19 -14.67
C LEU A 138 -0.94 7.70 -13.44
N LYS A 139 0.33 8.07 -13.36
CA LYS A 139 1.19 7.79 -12.22
C LYS A 139 0.96 8.86 -11.15
#